data_AF-A0A1L5KMI5-F1
#
_entry.id   AF-A0A1L5KMI5-F1
#
_cell.length_a   1.000
_cell.length_b   1.000
_cell.length_c   1.000
_cell.angle_alpha   90.00
_cell.angle_beta   90.00
_cell.angle_gamma   90.00
#
_symmetry.space_group_name_H-M   'P 1'
#
loop_
_entity.id
_entity.type
_entity.pdbx_description
1 polymer ?
#
loop_
_entity_poly.entity_id
_entity_poly.type
_entity_poly.pdbx_seq_one_letter_code
_entity_poly.pdbx_strand_id
1 'polypeptide(L)'
;MAAICDVVSNTLTAEPSRFTTAVDKIVLNRFLGLPIFLFVMYLMFLLAINIGGALQPLFDVGSVALFVHGIQWIGYTLHFPDWLTIFLAQGLGGGINTVLPLVPQIGMMYLFLSFLEDSGYMARAAFVMDRCRRWACLGNPLCR
;
A
#
# COMPACT_ATOMS: atom_id res chain seq x y z
N MET A 1 -50.28 14.73 13.75
CA MET A 1 -48.96 14.16 14.08
C MET A 1 -48.88 12.63 13.89
N ALA A 2 -49.72 12.02 13.04
CA ALA A 2 -49.64 10.57 12.74
C ALA A 2 -49.33 10.32 11.25
N ALA A 3 -49.86 11.16 10.35
CA ALA A 3 -49.64 11.07 8.90
C ALA A 3 -48.18 11.30 8.45
N ILE A 4 -47.34 11.96 9.25
CA ILE A 4 -45.93 12.22 8.90
C ILE A 4 -45.06 10.98 9.18
N CYS A 5 -45.42 10.13 10.15
CA CYS A 5 -44.68 8.90 10.44
C CYS A 5 -44.82 7.85 9.33
N ASP A 6 -45.96 7.77 8.66
CA ASP A 6 -46.15 6.80 7.55
C ASP A 6 -45.36 7.20 6.29
N VAL A 7 -45.17 8.49 6.03
CA VAL A 7 -44.43 8.96 4.85
C VAL A 7 -42.92 8.70 4.98
N VAL A 8 -42.37 8.74 6.19
CA VAL A 8 -40.93 8.48 6.43
C VAL A 8 -40.62 6.98 6.46
N SER A 9 -41.59 6.14 6.85
CA SER A 9 -41.41 4.68 6.87
C SER A 9 -41.30 4.10 5.45
N ASN A 10 -41.94 4.74 4.46
CA ASN A 10 -42.01 4.24 3.08
C ASN A 10 -40.79 4.62 2.20
N THR A 11 -39.84 5.42 2.71
CA THR A 11 -38.58 5.71 2.00
C THR A 11 -37.45 4.71 2.29
N LEU A 12 -37.66 3.79 3.24
CA LEU A 12 -36.69 2.74 3.59
C LEU A 12 -36.85 1.46 2.75
N THR A 13 -37.88 1.40 1.90
CA THR A 13 -38.16 0.34 0.93
C THR A 13 -37.70 0.72 -0.49
N ALA A 14 -36.66 1.55 -0.63
CA ALA A 14 -35.95 1.65 -1.89
C ALA A 14 -35.17 0.34 -2.09
N GLU A 15 -35.66 -0.51 -2.99
CA GLU A 15 -35.06 -1.81 -3.33
C GLU A 15 -33.53 -1.72 -3.40
N PRO A 16 -32.78 -2.42 -2.51
CA PRO A 16 -31.35 -2.53 -2.69
C PRO A 16 -31.13 -3.29 -3.99
N SER A 17 -30.42 -2.65 -4.92
CA SER A 17 -30.04 -3.23 -6.22
C SER A 17 -29.57 -4.68 -6.04
N ARG A 18 -29.89 -5.58 -6.98
CA ARG A 18 -29.45 -7.00 -6.92
C ARG A 18 -27.92 -7.15 -6.75
N PHE A 19 -27.15 -6.11 -7.08
CA PHE A 19 -25.72 -6.00 -6.83
C PHE A 19 -25.38 -5.85 -5.34
N THR A 20 -26.12 -5.02 -4.59
CA THR A 20 -25.99 -4.88 -3.13
C THR A 20 -26.29 -6.19 -2.41
N THR A 21 -27.35 -6.91 -2.78
CA THR A 21 -27.73 -8.17 -2.13
C THR A 21 -26.75 -9.32 -2.43
N ALA A 22 -26.12 -9.32 -3.61
CA ALA A 22 -25.10 -10.31 -3.96
C ALA A 22 -23.77 -10.07 -3.21
N VAL A 23 -23.39 -8.80 -3.04
CA VAL A 23 -22.25 -8.40 -2.22
C VAL A 23 -22.53 -8.69 -0.74
N ASP A 24 -23.74 -8.42 -0.24
CA ASP A 24 -24.10 -8.75 1.14
C ASP A 24 -24.05 -10.26 1.40
N LYS A 25 -24.45 -11.11 0.46
CA LYS A 25 -24.33 -12.58 0.60
C LYS A 25 -22.88 -13.08 0.62
N ILE A 26 -21.96 -12.38 -0.08
CA ILE A 26 -20.53 -12.72 -0.08
C ILE A 26 -19.83 -12.20 1.19
N VAL A 27 -20.30 -11.06 1.71
CA VAL A 27 -19.79 -10.43 2.95
C VAL A 27 -20.33 -11.09 4.21
N LEU A 28 -21.57 -11.61 4.21
CA LEU A 28 -22.18 -12.25 5.39
C LEU A 28 -21.67 -13.66 5.70
N ASN A 29 -20.86 -14.27 4.83
CA ASN A 29 -20.38 -15.61 5.11
C ASN A 29 -19.19 -15.58 6.08
N ARG A 30 -19.39 -16.15 7.27
CA ARG A 30 -18.43 -16.30 8.38
C ARG A 30 -17.06 -16.88 7.96
N PHE A 31 -17.01 -17.59 6.83
CA PHE A 31 -15.79 -18.18 6.27
C PHE A 31 -15.07 -17.26 5.28
N LEU A 32 -15.74 -16.25 4.70
CA LEU A 32 -15.17 -15.34 3.71
C LEU A 32 -14.40 -14.15 4.33
N GLY A 33 -14.49 -13.92 5.64
CA GLY A 33 -13.76 -12.83 6.29
C GLY A 33 -12.23 -12.95 6.16
N LEU A 34 -11.68 -14.16 6.27
CA LEU A 34 -10.24 -14.40 6.10
C LEU A 34 -9.75 -14.22 4.64
N PRO A 35 -10.39 -14.81 3.61
CA PRO A 35 -9.97 -14.59 2.22
C PRO A 35 -10.21 -13.15 1.75
N ILE A 36 -11.24 -12.44 2.22
CA ILE A 36 -11.43 -11.00 1.88
C ILE A 36 -10.25 -10.17 2.42
N PHE A 37 -9.80 -10.45 3.65
CA PHE A 37 -8.68 -9.77 4.26
C PHE A 37 -7.38 -10.05 3.49
N LEU A 38 -7.12 -11.32 3.18
CA LEU A 38 -5.95 -11.72 2.40
C LEU A 38 -5.98 -11.10 1.00
N PHE A 39 -7.15 -11.03 0.37
CA PHE A 39 -7.33 -10.44 -0.95
C PHE A 39 -7.02 -8.94 -0.93
N VAL A 40 -7.50 -8.18 0.05
CA VAL A 40 -7.19 -6.75 0.15
C VAL A 40 -5.72 -6.51 0.46
N MET A 41 -5.13 -7.28 1.37
CA MET A 41 -3.68 -7.25 1.61
C MET A 41 -2.87 -7.53 0.34
N TYR A 42 -3.26 -8.56 -0.41
CA TYR A 42 -2.63 -8.90 -1.67
C TYR A 42 -2.79 -7.79 -2.71
N LEU A 43 -3.99 -7.22 -2.85
CA LEU A 43 -4.26 -6.13 -3.78
C LEU A 43 -3.41 -4.89 -3.45
N MET A 44 -3.32 -4.53 -2.18
CA MET A 44 -2.51 -3.38 -1.74
C MET A 44 -1.02 -3.61 -1.97
N PHE A 45 -0.52 -4.81 -1.69
CA PHE A 45 0.88 -5.16 -1.95
C PHE A 45 1.19 -5.15 -3.46
N LEU A 46 0.27 -5.70 -4.27
CA LEU A 46 0.39 -5.72 -5.72
C LEU A 46 0.37 -4.30 -6.28
N LEU A 47 -0.55 -3.44 -5.85
CA LEU A 47 -0.62 -2.03 -6.25
C LEU A 47 0.64 -1.27 -5.84
N ALA A 48 1.12 -1.45 -4.60
CA ALA A 48 2.32 -0.81 -4.10
C ALA A 48 3.56 -1.15 -4.92
N ILE A 49 3.77 -2.44 -5.23
CA ILE A 49 4.92 -2.88 -6.06
C ILE A 49 4.75 -2.45 -7.52
N ASN A 50 3.55 -2.58 -8.08
CA ASN A 50 3.34 -2.28 -9.49
C ASN A 50 3.50 -0.78 -9.78
N ILE A 51 2.92 0.07 -8.92
CA ILE A 51 3.01 1.53 -9.06
C ILE A 51 4.41 2.03 -8.62
N GLY A 52 4.94 1.53 -7.50
CA GLY A 52 6.28 1.90 -7.03
C GLY A 52 7.36 1.49 -8.03
N GLY A 53 7.25 0.29 -8.60
CA GLY A 53 8.12 -0.22 -9.65
C GLY A 53 7.99 0.56 -10.97
N ALA A 54 6.81 1.08 -11.31
CA ALA A 54 6.64 1.94 -12.48
C ALA A 54 7.36 3.28 -12.36
N LEU A 55 7.52 3.82 -11.14
CA LEU A 55 8.26 5.05 -10.86
C LEU A 55 9.77 4.82 -10.71
N GLN A 56 10.19 3.61 -10.35
CA GLN A 56 11.59 3.22 -10.19
C GLN A 56 12.51 3.64 -11.37
N PRO A 57 12.19 3.37 -12.66
CA PRO A 57 13.07 3.71 -13.78
C PRO A 57 13.23 5.22 -13.98
N LEU A 58 12.23 6.03 -13.60
CA LEU A 58 12.32 7.48 -13.71
C LEU A 58 13.37 8.04 -12.73
N PHE A 59 13.37 7.53 -11.50
CA PHE A 59 14.35 7.91 -10.47
C PHE A 59 15.75 7.33 -10.77
N ASP A 60 15.81 6.14 -11.36
CA ASP A 60 17.05 5.52 -11.80
C ASP A 60 17.76 6.39 -12.85
N VAL A 61 17.10 6.64 -13.98
CA VAL A 61 17.66 7.48 -15.07
C VAL A 61 17.93 8.91 -14.59
N GLY A 62 17.03 9.49 -13.80
CA GLY A 62 17.21 10.84 -13.25
C GLY A 62 18.42 10.94 -12.32
N SER A 63 18.67 9.92 -11.51
CA SER A 63 19.83 9.88 -10.61
C SER A 63 21.14 9.70 -11.36
N VAL A 64 21.19 8.88 -12.41
CA VAL A 64 22.39 8.79 -13.27
C VAL A 64 22.67 10.13 -13.95
N ALA A 65 21.64 10.77 -14.50
CA ALA A 65 21.77 12.05 -15.17
C ALA A 65 22.29 13.15 -14.23
N LEU A 66 21.76 13.24 -13.01
CA LEU A 66 22.16 14.27 -12.05
C LEU A 66 23.49 13.96 -11.36
N PHE A 67 23.64 12.75 -10.82
CA PHE A 67 24.79 12.43 -9.98
C PHE A 67 25.99 11.92 -10.78
N VAL A 68 25.81 11.13 -11.83
CA VAL A 68 26.96 10.65 -12.61
C VAL A 68 27.38 11.70 -13.63
N HIS A 69 26.46 12.12 -14.51
CA HIS A 69 26.80 13.10 -15.54
C HIS A 69 26.99 14.52 -15.00
N GLY A 70 26.25 14.93 -13.97
CA GLY A 70 26.46 16.22 -13.32
C GLY A 70 27.83 16.34 -12.64
N ILE A 71 28.28 15.30 -11.93
CA ILE A 71 29.61 15.30 -11.27
C ILE A 71 30.73 15.26 -12.32
N GLN A 72 30.56 14.51 -13.41
CA GLN A 72 31.51 14.50 -14.53
C GLN A 72 31.65 15.90 -15.17
N TRP A 73 30.52 16.59 -15.39
CA TRP A 73 30.52 17.93 -15.96
C TRP A 73 31.18 18.97 -15.04
N ILE A 74 30.93 18.89 -13.73
CA ILE A 74 31.59 19.73 -12.71
C ILE A 74 33.10 19.43 -12.66
N GLY A 75 33.47 18.16 -12.74
CA GLY A 75 34.87 17.72 -12.82
C GLY A 75 35.64 18.33 -13.98
N TYR A 76 35.01 18.37 -15.15
CA TYR A 76 35.59 18.92 -16.36
C TYR A 76 35.71 20.46 -16.31
N THR A 77 34.72 21.15 -15.74
CA THR A 77 34.72 22.61 -15.64
C THR A 77 35.69 23.15 -14.58
N LEU A 78 35.90 22.40 -13.48
CA LEU A 78 36.82 22.77 -12.40
C LEU A 78 38.25 22.20 -12.56
N HIS A 79 38.54 21.48 -13.65
CA HIS A 79 39.83 20.81 -13.88
C HIS A 79 40.30 19.90 -12.72
N PHE A 80 39.38 19.11 -12.17
CA PHE A 80 39.76 18.12 -11.15
C PHE A 80 40.59 16.98 -11.76
N PRO A 81 41.51 16.36 -10.99
CA PRO A 81 42.24 15.19 -11.43
C PRO A 81 41.27 14.02 -11.70
N ASP A 82 41.46 13.32 -12.82
CA ASP A 82 40.55 12.30 -13.34
C ASP A 82 40.16 11.23 -12.31
N TRP A 83 41.10 10.82 -11.46
CA TRP A 83 40.84 9.82 -10.43
C TRP A 83 39.79 10.26 -9.41
N LEU A 84 39.78 11.54 -9.02
CA LEU A 84 38.80 12.09 -8.08
C LEU A 84 37.43 12.19 -8.73
N THR A 85 37.38 12.60 -10.00
CA THR A 85 36.14 12.71 -10.77
C THR A 85 35.47 11.36 -10.98
N ILE A 86 36.26 10.32 -11.29
CA ILE A 86 35.78 8.94 -11.43
C ILE A 86 35.31 8.40 -10.08
N PHE A 87 36.07 8.63 -9.00
CA PHE A 87 35.67 8.18 -7.67
C PHE A 87 34.35 8.81 -7.20
N LEU A 88 34.16 10.11 -7.41
CA LEU A 88 32.91 10.80 -7.05
C LEU A 88 31.75 10.40 -7.97
N ALA A 89 31.95 10.37 -9.29
CA ALA A 89 30.87 10.07 -10.22
C ALA A 89 30.44 8.59 -10.17
N GLN A 90 31.39 7.66 -10.18
CA GLN A 90 31.10 6.22 -10.19
C GLN A 90 30.91 5.66 -8.78
N GLY A 91 31.69 6.12 -7.81
CA GLY A 91 31.59 5.67 -6.41
C GLY A 91 30.38 6.27 -5.71
N LEU A 92 30.36 7.60 -5.55
CA LEU A 92 29.25 8.28 -4.86
C LEU A 92 27.98 8.27 -5.72
N GLY A 93 28.08 8.67 -6.99
CA GLY A 93 26.94 8.73 -7.90
C GLY A 93 26.33 7.36 -8.18
N GLY A 94 27.16 6.33 -8.38
CA GLY A 94 26.71 4.95 -8.49
C GLY A 94 26.07 4.43 -7.20
N GLY A 95 26.63 4.77 -6.03
CA GLY A 95 26.02 4.42 -4.74
C GLY A 95 24.63 5.04 -4.56
N ILE A 96 24.48 6.33 -4.83
CA ILE A 96 23.19 7.04 -4.72
C ILE A 96 22.17 6.47 -5.72
N ASN A 97 22.61 6.13 -6.93
CA ASN A 97 21.76 5.51 -7.95
C ASN A 97 21.14 4.18 -7.49
N THR A 98 21.83 3.39 -6.65
CA THR A 98 21.22 2.16 -6.11
C THR A 98 20.12 2.41 -5.07
N VAL A 99 20.16 3.54 -4.36
CA VAL A 99 19.25 3.85 -3.25
C VAL A 99 18.06 4.69 -3.71
N LEU A 100 18.26 5.64 -4.64
CA LEU A 100 17.22 6.56 -5.10
C LEU A 100 15.96 5.86 -5.65
N PRO A 101 16.07 4.79 -6.45
CA PRO A 101 14.91 4.07 -6.96
C PRO A 101 14.13 3.32 -5.87
N LEU A 102 14.69 3.12 -4.67
CA LEU A 102 13.97 2.54 -3.52
C LEU A 102 13.01 3.54 -2.86
N VAL A 103 13.26 4.84 -3.01
CA VAL A 103 12.43 5.90 -2.43
C VAL A 103 10.98 5.86 -2.92
N PRO A 104 10.68 5.83 -4.23
CA PRO A 104 9.29 5.73 -4.69
C PRO A 104 8.64 4.41 -4.25
N GLN A 105 9.38 3.30 -4.19
CA GLN A 105 8.87 2.02 -3.72
C GLN A 105 8.41 2.07 -2.26
N ILE A 106 9.26 2.60 -1.38
CA ILE A 106 8.96 2.77 0.05
C ILE A 106 7.85 3.83 0.25
N GLY A 107 7.88 4.91 -0.53
CA GLY A 107 6.86 5.96 -0.49
C GLY A 107 5.47 5.43 -0.84
N MET A 108 5.36 4.61 -1.89
CA MET A 108 4.11 3.96 -2.25
C MET A 108 3.63 3.00 -1.15
N MET A 109 4.52 2.20 -0.56
CA MET A 109 4.19 1.33 0.57
C MET A 109 3.58 2.13 1.74
N TYR A 110 4.20 3.25 2.13
CA TYR A 110 3.68 4.10 3.20
C TYR A 110 2.35 4.76 2.86
N LEU A 111 2.17 5.23 1.62
CA LEU A 111 0.90 5.79 1.16
C LEU A 111 -0.23 4.78 1.29
N PHE A 112 0.01 3.53 0.88
CA PHE A 112 -0.97 2.46 1.05
C PHE A 112 -1.20 2.10 2.52
N LEU A 113 -0.18 2.12 3.37
CA LEU A 113 -0.38 1.93 4.82
C LEU A 113 -1.27 3.02 5.43
N SER A 114 -1.03 4.28 5.09
CA SER A 114 -1.88 5.41 5.52
C SER A 114 -3.32 5.22 5.04
N PHE A 115 -3.50 4.84 3.78
CA PHE A 115 -4.84 4.56 3.24
C PHE A 115 -5.54 3.40 3.99
N LEU A 116 -4.78 2.39 4.43
CA LEU A 116 -5.31 1.27 5.20
C LEU A 116 -5.75 1.69 6.61
N GLU A 117 -4.97 2.56 7.23
CA GLU A 117 -5.29 3.18 8.51
C GLU A 117 -6.59 4.00 8.41
N ASP A 118 -6.68 4.88 7.42
CA ASP A 118 -7.83 5.77 7.20
C ASP A 118 -9.11 5.00 6.81
N SER A 119 -8.98 3.90 6.06
CA SER A 119 -10.13 3.08 5.64
C SER A 119 -10.77 2.27 6.78
N GLY A 120 -10.23 2.34 8.00
CA GLY A 120 -10.72 1.56 9.14
C GLY A 120 -10.54 0.05 8.95
N TYR A 121 -9.70 -0.37 7.99
CA TYR A 121 -9.36 -1.77 7.78
C TYR A 121 -8.64 -2.35 8.99
N MET A 122 -7.86 -1.52 9.73
CA MET A 122 -7.27 -1.92 11.01
C MET A 122 -8.33 -2.29 12.06
N ALA A 123 -9.45 -1.56 12.13
CA ALA A 123 -10.54 -1.88 13.04
C ALA A 123 -11.22 -3.22 12.69
N ARG A 124 -11.34 -3.54 11.39
CA ARG A 124 -11.85 -4.85 10.92
C ARG A 124 -10.84 -5.99 11.07
N ALA A 125 -9.56 -5.73 10.85
CA ALA A 125 -8.48 -6.70 11.02
C ALA A 125 -8.34 -7.17 12.49
N ALA A 126 -8.54 -6.26 13.46
CA ALA A 126 -8.57 -6.59 14.88
C ALA A 126 -9.68 -7.60 15.22
N PHE A 127 -10.88 -7.45 14.63
CA PHE A 127 -11.98 -8.41 14.78
C PHE A 127 -11.64 -9.81 14.22
N VAL A 128 -10.91 -9.86 13.10
CA VAL A 128 -10.44 -11.13 12.51
C VAL A 128 -9.35 -11.77 13.37
N MET A 129 -8.40 -10.98 13.90
CA MET A 129 -7.36 -11.45 14.83
C MET A 129 -7.95 -12.02 16.13
N ASP A 130 -8.96 -11.36 16.70
CA ASP A 130 -9.71 -11.85 17.87
C ASP A 130 -10.50 -13.14 17.57
N ARG A 131 -10.93 -13.33 16.33
CA ARG A 131 -11.55 -14.57 15.88
C ARG A 131 -10.52 -15.72 15.86
N CYS A 132 -9.32 -15.48 15.34
CA CYS A 132 -8.25 -16.47 15.30
C CYS A 132 -7.85 -16.93 16.72
N ARG A 133 -7.72 -15.98 17.66
CA ARG A 133 -7.45 -16.29 19.08
C ARG A 133 -8.48 -17.24 19.70
N ARG A 134 -9.78 -17.04 19.39
CA ARG A 134 -10.85 -17.93 19.87
C ARG A 134 -10.77 -19.34 19.29
N TRP A 135 -10.39 -19.48 18.01
CA TRP A 135 -10.16 -20.79 17.41
C TRP A 135 -8.91 -21.49 17.97
N ALA A 136 -7.83 -20.74 18.24
CA ALA A 136 -6.61 -21.28 18.83
C ALA A 136 -6.81 -21.78 20.27
N CYS A 137 -7.60 -21.08 21.10
CA CYS A 137 -7.92 -21.56 22.46
C CYS A 137 -8.82 -22.81 22.49
N LEU A 138 -9.63 -23.07 21.45
CA LEU A 138 -10.48 -24.28 21.39
C LEU A 138 -9.67 -25.57 21.16
N GLY A 139 -8.41 -25.47 20.73
CA GLY A 139 -7.52 -26.61 20.47
C GLY A 139 -6.45 -26.86 21.55
N ASN A 140 -6.34 -26.01 22.59
CA ASN A 140 -5.29 -26.12 23.60
C ASN A 140 -5.89 -26.18 25.02
N PRO A 141 -5.61 -27.23 25.82
CA PRO A 141 -6.10 -27.35 27.20
C PRO A 141 -5.53 -26.31 28.18
N LEU A 142 -4.56 -25.47 27.78
CA LEU A 142 -4.01 -24.38 28.60
C LEU A 142 -4.89 -23.10 28.65
N CYS A 143 -5.96 -22.98 27.85
CA CYS A 143 -6.92 -21.85 27.93
C CYS A 143 -8.09 -22.12 28.90
N ARG A 144 -7.85 -22.79 30.04
CA ARG A 144 -8.82 -22.96 31.12
C ARG A 144 -8.26 -22.42 32.44
#